data_AF-A0A967TN45-F1
#
_entry.id   AF-A0A967TN45-F1
#
_cell.length_a   1.000
_cell.length_b   1.000
_cell.length_c   1.000
_cell.angle_alpha   90.00
_cell.angle_beta   90.00
_cell.angle_gamma   90.00
#
_symmetry.space_group_name_H-M   'P 1'
#
loop_
_entity.id
_entity.type
_entity.pdbx_description
1 polymer ?
#
loop_
_entity_poly.entity_id
_entity_poly.type
_entity_poly.pdbx_seq_one_letter_code
_entity_poly.pdbx_strand_id
1 'polypeptide(L)'
;FYSQDRERYLRAGLLAATGREEEALVWYNGFSEASPYALAYLAPSHLERARIYERRGEREQAARHYPRFVELWSECDPELRPMAQQAQRALVRLSGEPQP
;
A
#
# COMPACT_ATOMS: atom_id res chain seq x y z
N PHE A 1 1.77 24.70 -8.83
CA PHE A 1 1.51 23.37 -9.43
C PHE A 1 0.74 22.55 -8.40
N TYR A 2 -0.55 22.29 -8.63
CA TYR A 2 -1.29 21.32 -7.81
C TYR A 2 -0.91 19.93 -8.33
N SER A 3 -0.35 19.09 -7.47
CA SER A 3 0.18 17.76 -7.82
C SER A 3 -0.88 16.74 -8.22
N GLN A 4 -2.17 17.09 -8.10
CA GLN A 4 -3.33 16.22 -8.38
C GLN A 4 -3.23 14.86 -7.67
N ASP A 5 -2.56 14.82 -6.52
CA ASP A 5 -2.22 13.56 -5.83
C ASP A 5 -3.48 12.80 -5.41
N ARG A 6 -4.55 13.53 -5.08
CA ARG A 6 -5.87 12.94 -4.80
C ARG A 6 -6.43 12.24 -6.03
N GLU A 7 -6.46 12.92 -7.18
CA GLU A 7 -6.98 12.37 -8.43
C GLU A 7 -6.17 11.16 -8.89
N ARG A 8 -4.84 11.23 -8.73
CA ARG A 8 -3.92 10.11 -9.04
C ARG A 8 -4.18 8.91 -8.14
N TYR A 9 -4.40 9.14 -6.85
CA TYR A 9 -4.67 8.07 -5.89
C TYR A 9 -6.02 7.39 -6.18
N LEU A 10 -7.06 8.20 -6.44
CA LEU A 10 -8.38 7.69 -6.83
C LEU A 10 -8.34 6.91 -8.14
N ARG A 11 -7.56 7.38 -9.13
CA ARG A 11 -7.37 6.67 -10.39
C ARG A 11 -6.72 5.31 -10.18
N ALA A 12 -5.69 5.22 -9.35
CA ALA A 12 -5.05 3.96 -9.00
C ALA A 12 -6.06 2.98 -8.38
N GLY A 13 -6.89 3.47 -7.45
CA GLY A 13 -7.95 2.66 -6.82
C GLY A 13 -8.99 2.15 -7.82
N LEU A 14 -9.44 2.99 -8.75
CA LEU A 14 -10.38 2.59 -9.80
C LEU A 14 -9.78 1.52 -10.73
N LEU A 15 -8.51 1.68 -11.11
CA LEU A 15 -7.81 0.68 -11.93
C LEU A 15 -7.77 -0.67 -11.21
N ALA A 16 -7.36 -0.68 -9.93
CA ALA A 16 -7.32 -1.91 -9.13
C ALA A 16 -8.71 -2.56 -9.00
N ALA A 17 -9.75 -1.77 -8.71
CA ALA A 17 -11.12 -2.28 -8.58
C ALA A 17 -11.68 -2.88 -9.88
N THR A 18 -11.19 -2.43 -11.04
CA THR A 18 -11.55 -2.98 -12.37
C THR A 18 -10.64 -4.11 -12.86
N GLY A 19 -9.76 -4.64 -12.00
CA GLY A 19 -8.83 -5.73 -12.35
C GLY A 19 -7.57 -5.28 -13.11
N ARG A 20 -7.38 -3.98 -13.34
CA ARG A 20 -6.17 -3.40 -13.97
C ARG A 20 -5.08 -3.16 -12.94
N GLU A 21 -4.75 -4.21 -12.19
CA GLU A 21 -3.88 -4.14 -11.02
C GLU A 21 -2.44 -3.73 -11.35
N GLU A 22 -1.91 -4.14 -12.50
CA GLU A 22 -0.57 -3.73 -12.96
C GLU A 22 -0.47 -2.22 -13.17
N GLU A 23 -1.48 -1.63 -13.81
CA GLU A 23 -1.53 -0.18 -13.98
C GLU A 23 -1.71 0.52 -12.63
N ALA A 24 -2.56 -0.02 -11.75
CA ALA A 24 -2.73 0.53 -10.41
C ALA A 24 -1.39 0.58 -9.65
N LEU A 25 -0.58 -0.47 -9.72
CA LEU A 25 0.75 -0.51 -9.12
C LEU A 25 1.67 0.60 -9.66
N VAL A 26 1.65 0.85 -10.98
CA VAL A 26 2.41 1.96 -11.59
C VAL A 26 1.96 3.31 -11.03
N TRP A 27 0.65 3.54 -10.92
CA TRP A 27 0.12 4.79 -10.35
C TRP A 27 0.47 4.94 -8.87
N TYR A 28 0.32 3.88 -8.06
CA TYR A 28 0.66 3.91 -6.65
C TYR A 28 2.16 4.09 -6.39
N ASN A 29 3.03 3.60 -7.28
CA ASN A 29 4.48 3.82 -7.18
C ASN A 29 4.86 5.30 -7.32
N GLY A 30 4.00 6.12 -7.92
CA GLY A 30 4.22 7.55 -8.07
C GLY A 30 4.10 8.36 -6.77
N PHE A 31 3.70 7.75 -5.65
CA PHE A 31 3.73 8.36 -4.32
C PHE A 31 5.02 7.94 -3.61
N SER A 32 5.96 8.88 -3.52
CA SER A 32 7.26 8.67 -2.86
C SER A 32 7.58 9.82 -1.91
N GLU A 33 8.54 9.59 -1.01
CA GLU A 33 9.03 10.58 -0.04
C GLU A 33 9.61 11.84 -0.69
N ALA A 34 9.96 11.77 -1.98
CA ALA A 34 10.47 12.91 -2.76
C ALA A 34 9.39 13.95 -3.09
N SER A 35 8.11 13.68 -2.84
CA SER A 35 7.01 14.64 -3.06
C SER A 35 6.34 15.03 -1.73
N PRO A 36 6.55 16.26 -1.24
CA PRO A 36 5.92 16.75 0.00
C PRO A 36 4.38 16.71 -0.06
N TYR A 37 3.80 16.87 -1.25
CA TYR A 37 2.36 16.85 -1.47
C TYR A 37 1.77 15.41 -1.48
N ALA A 38 2.62 14.41 -1.66
CA ALA A 38 2.23 13.00 -1.69
C ALA A 38 2.25 12.31 -0.32
N LEU A 39 2.75 12.99 0.73
CA LEU A 39 2.97 12.36 2.05
C LEU A 39 1.69 11.73 2.62
N ALA A 40 0.54 12.39 2.46
CA ALA A 40 -0.76 11.86 2.90
C ALA A 40 -1.16 10.54 2.21
N TYR A 41 -0.61 10.27 1.02
CA TYR A 41 -0.89 9.07 0.23
C TYR A 41 0.23 8.05 0.26
N LEU A 42 1.38 8.35 0.86
CA LEU A 42 2.54 7.47 0.87
C LEU A 42 2.25 6.15 1.61
N ALA A 43 1.77 6.21 2.84
CA ALA A 43 1.41 5.00 3.58
C ALA A 43 0.21 4.26 2.94
N PRO A 44 -0.90 4.93 2.60
CA PRO A 44 -2.00 4.28 1.91
C PRO A 44 -1.60 3.62 0.58
N SER A 45 -0.65 4.19 -0.18
CA SER A 45 -0.16 3.57 -1.42
C SER A 45 0.61 2.28 -1.14
N HIS A 46 1.42 2.24 -0.07
CA HIS A 46 2.08 1.00 0.37
C HIS A 46 1.08 -0.08 0.74
N LEU A 47 0.04 0.27 1.49
CA LEU A 47 -1.01 -0.69 1.87
C LEU A 47 -1.72 -1.27 0.64
N GLU A 48 -2.11 -0.43 -0.31
CA GLU A 48 -2.79 -0.90 -1.53
C GLU A 48 -1.89 -1.75 -2.43
N ARG A 49 -0.61 -1.36 -2.59
CA ARG A 49 0.37 -2.19 -3.32
C ARG A 49 0.54 -3.56 -2.65
N ALA A 50 0.67 -3.60 -1.32
CA ALA A 50 0.82 -4.84 -0.58
C ALA A 50 -0.38 -5.78 -0.80
N ARG A 51 -1.60 -5.25 -0.73
CA ARG A 51 -2.85 -6.00 -0.98
C ARG A 51 -2.94 -6.51 -2.42
N ILE A 52 -2.56 -5.70 -3.41
CA ILE A 52 -2.53 -6.12 -4.82
C ILE A 52 -1.55 -7.29 -4.99
N TYR A 53 -0.30 -7.14 -4.53
CA TYR A 53 0.70 -8.20 -4.65
C TYR A 53 0.27 -9.48 -3.95
N GLU A 54 -0.34 -9.36 -2.77
CA GLU A 54 -0.85 -10.51 -2.05
C GLU A 54 -1.96 -11.25 -2.80
N ARG A 55 -2.94 -10.52 -3.38
CA ARG A 55 -3.99 -11.14 -4.22
C ARG A 55 -3.42 -11.84 -5.45
N ARG A 56 -2.32 -11.33 -6.00
CA ARG A 56 -1.58 -11.92 -7.13
C ARG A 56 -0.68 -13.09 -6.74
N GLY A 57 -0.55 -13.41 -5.45
CA GLY A 57 0.38 -14.44 -4.96
C GLY A 57 1.84 -14.00 -4.93
N GLU A 58 2.12 -12.73 -5.18
CA GLU A 58 3.47 -12.14 -5.19
C GLU A 58 3.93 -11.80 -3.77
N ARG A 59 4.08 -12.84 -2.93
CA ARG A 59 4.30 -12.71 -1.48
C ARG A 59 5.51 -11.86 -1.12
N GLU A 60 6.63 -12.00 -1.83
CA GLU A 60 7.83 -11.20 -1.57
C GLU A 60 7.57 -9.70 -1.74
N GLN A 61 6.83 -9.30 -2.77
CA GLN A 61 6.52 -7.89 -3.02
C GLN A 61 5.52 -7.37 -1.98
N ALA A 62 4.54 -8.18 -1.59
CA ALA A 62 3.64 -7.85 -0.49
C ALA A 62 4.41 -7.64 0.83
N ALA A 63 5.35 -8.53 1.14
CA ALA A 63 6.20 -8.48 2.32
C ALA A 63 7.18 -7.29 2.34
N ARG A 64 7.44 -6.63 1.19
CA ARG A 64 8.20 -5.38 1.13
C ARG A 64 7.36 -4.14 1.49
N HIS A 65 6.04 -4.19 1.24
CA HIS A 65 5.18 -3.02 1.39
C HIS A 65 4.40 -2.97 2.70
N TYR A 66 3.99 -4.12 3.25
CA TYR A 66 3.35 -4.15 4.56
C TYR A 66 4.22 -3.54 5.68
N PRO A 67 5.53 -3.83 5.81
CA PRO A 67 6.37 -3.22 6.84
C PRO A 67 6.45 -1.70 6.69
N ARG A 68 6.57 -1.19 5.46
CA ARG A 68 6.66 0.25 5.23
C ARG A 68 5.38 0.98 5.62
N PHE A 69 4.22 0.38 5.35
CA PHE A 69 2.96 0.91 5.84
C PHE A 69 2.90 0.91 7.37
N VAL A 70 3.25 -0.21 8.03
CA VAL A 70 3.23 -0.29 9.51
C VAL A 70 4.16 0.74 10.15
N GLU A 71 5.35 0.95 9.60
CA GLU A 71 6.32 1.95 10.07
C GLU A 71 5.74 3.36 10.01
N LEU A 72 5.23 3.75 8.83
CA LEU A 72 4.64 5.07 8.59
C LEU A 72 3.35 5.31 9.40
N TRP A 73 2.66 4.24 9.80
CA TRP A 73 1.38 4.29 10.51
C TRP A 73 1.49 3.90 11.99
N SER A 74 2.71 3.79 12.52
CA SER A 74 2.99 3.33 13.89
C SER A 74 2.40 4.23 14.97
N GLU A 75 2.35 5.54 14.72
CA GLU A 75 1.78 6.56 15.60
C GLU A 75 0.44 7.12 15.08
N CYS A 76 -0.27 6.36 14.25
CA CYS A 76 -1.56 6.81 13.73
C CYS A 76 -2.60 7.06 14.83
N ASP A 77 -3.56 7.92 14.50
CA ASP A 77 -4.70 8.22 15.36
C ASP A 77 -5.40 6.92 15.82
N PRO A 78 -5.95 6.87 17.04
CA PRO A 78 -6.50 5.65 17.63
C PRO A 78 -7.49 4.90 16.73
N GLU A 79 -8.33 5.63 15.99
CA GLU A 79 -9.32 5.12 15.05
C GLU A 79 -8.70 4.42 13.83
N LEU A 80 -7.44 4.69 13.50
CA LEU A 80 -6.73 4.10 12.36
C LEU A 80 -5.88 2.88 12.76
N ARG A 81 -5.63 2.65 14.06
CA ARG A 81 -4.88 1.49 14.57
C ARG A 81 -5.38 0.13 14.06
N PRO A 82 -6.70 -0.11 13.87
CA PRO A 82 -7.17 -1.38 13.31
C PRO A 82 -6.56 -1.67 11.93
N MET A 83 -6.29 -0.65 11.12
CA MET A 83 -5.68 -0.81 9.80
C MET A 83 -4.21 -1.24 9.90
N ALA A 84 -3.44 -0.61 10.80
CA ALA A 84 -2.06 -0.99 11.09
C ALA A 84 -1.96 -2.43 11.62
N GLN A 85 -2.88 -2.82 12.51
CA GLN A 85 -2.93 -4.18 13.05
C GLN A 85 -3.26 -5.22 11.98
N GLN A 86 -4.17 -4.92 11.05
CA GLN A 86 -4.46 -5.81 9.92
C GLN A 86 -3.24 -6.02 9.03
N ALA A 87 -2.52 -4.94 8.71
CA ALA A 87 -1.29 -5.01 7.94
C ALA A 87 -0.20 -5.82 8.67
N GLN A 88 -0.05 -5.63 9.98
CA GLN A 88 0.90 -6.42 10.78
C GLN A 88 0.56 -7.92 10.78
N ARG A 89 -0.73 -8.28 10.86
CA ARG A 89 -1.17 -9.68 10.75
C ARG A 89 -0.88 -10.26 9.37
N ALA A 90 -1.09 -9.48 8.30
CA ALA A 90 -0.76 -9.89 6.94
C ALA A 90 0.74 -10.14 6.79
N LEU A 91 1.58 -9.25 7.32
CA LEU A 91 3.04 -9.43 7.33
C LEU A 91 3.45 -10.73 8.01
N VAL A 92 2.95 -11.00 9.23
CA VAL A 92 3.26 -12.25 9.95
C VAL A 92 2.84 -13.49 9.16
N ARG A 93 1.64 -13.49 8.55
CA ARG A 93 1.18 -14.60 7.70
C ARG A 93 2.06 -14.80 6.47
N LEU A 94 2.54 -13.73 5.85
CA LEU A 94 3.41 -13.81 4.67
C LEU A 94 4.83 -14.26 5.01
N SER A 95 5.33 -13.95 6.21
CA SER A 95 6.65 -14.39 6.67
C SER A 95 6.67 -15.81 7.25
N GLY A 96 5.51 -16.34 7.66
CA GLY A 96 5.40 -17.65 8.33
C GLY A 96 5.07 -18.84 7.43
N GLU A 97 4.70 -18.63 6.17
CA GLU A 97 4.42 -19.72 5.24
C GLU A 97 5.68 -20.07 4.43
N PRO A 98 6.26 -21.29 4.59
CA PRO A 98 7.31 -21.75 3.70
C PRO A 98 6.74 -21.92 2.29
N GLN A 99 7.49 -21.43 1.31
CA GLN A 99 7.22 -21.66 -0.11
C GLN A 99 7.17 -23.18 -0.39
N PRO A 100 6.10 -23.73 -0.98
CA PRO A 100 6.12 -25.09 -1.52
C PRO A 100 7.01 -25.20 -2.76
#